data_AF-A0A2E1INY6-F1
#
_entry.id   AF-A0A2E1INY6-F1
#
_cell.length_a   1.000
_cell.length_b   1.000
_cell.length_c   1.000
_cell.angle_alpha   90.00
_cell.angle_beta   90.00
_cell.angle_gamma   90.00
#
_symmetry.space_group_name_H-M   'P 1'
#
loop_
_entity.id
_entity.type
_entity.pdbx_description
1 polymer ?
#
loop_
_entity_poly.entity_id
_entity_poly.type
_entity_poly.pdbx_seq_one_letter_code
_entity_poly.pdbx_strand_id
1 'polypeptide(L)' 'MNQTLRGITYVSVWVVIWGTVASLMDWMLLTGEVYETGTSGQVITFVVYGVATVVLATRFAGRFLTPEGSDAPDQQ' A
#
# COMPACT_ATOMS: atom_id res chain seq x y z
N MET A 1 15.03 -12.00 11.72
CA MET A 1 13.59 -12.15 11.38
C MET A 1 13.49 -12.94 10.09
N ASN A 2 12.61 -13.95 10.01
CA ASN A 2 12.36 -14.69 8.76
C ASN A 2 12.03 -13.72 7.62
N GLN A 3 12.55 -14.00 6.42
CA GLN A 3 12.26 -13.22 5.20
C GLN A 3 10.75 -13.14 4.94
N THR A 4 10.02 -14.24 5.19
CA THR A 4 8.55 -14.29 5.15
C THR A 4 7.89 -13.31 6.12
N LEU A 5 8.40 -13.22 7.35
CA LEU A 5 7.85 -12.33 8.37
C LEU A 5 8.08 -10.86 8.01
N ARG A 6 9.26 -10.52 7.45
CA ARG A 6 9.55 -9.18 6.89
C ARG A 6 8.59 -8.81 5.77
N GLY A 7 8.32 -9.75 4.86
CA GLY A 7 7.34 -9.56 3.79
C GLY A 7 5.93 -9.30 4.31
N ILE A 8 5.47 -10.12 5.26
CA ILE A 8 4.14 -9.96 5.89
C ILE A 8 4.04 -8.59 6.58
N THR A 9 5.02 -8.23 7.42
CA THR A 9 5.02 -6.93 8.10
C THR A 9 5.01 -5.77 7.10
N TYR A 10 5.79 -5.88 6.02
CA TYR A 10 5.86 -4.85 4.99
C TYR A 10 4.51 -4.64 4.30
N VAL A 11 3.86 -5.72 3.86
CA VAL A 11 2.54 -5.64 3.22
C VAL A 11 1.50 -5.12 4.21
N SER A 12 1.50 -5.60 5.46
CA SER A 12 0.55 -5.15 6.48
C SER A 12 0.63 -3.64 6.74
N VAL A 13 1.84 -3.07 6.81
CA VAL A 13 2.01 -1.61 6.99
C VAL A 13 1.39 -0.85 5.81
N TRP A 14 1.66 -1.29 4.57
CA TRP A 14 1.08 -0.67 3.39
C TRP A 14 -0.44 -0.77 3.33
N VAL A 15 -1.01 -1.92 3.74
CA VAL A 15 -2.46 -2.12 3.79
C VAL A 15 -3.10 -1.17 4.82
N VAL A 16 -2.49 -0.98 6.00
CA VAL A 16 -2.98 -0.05 7.02
C VAL A 16 -2.93 1.40 6.52
N ILE A 17 -1.84 1.80 5.87
CA ILE A 17 -1.70 3.13 5.27
C ILE A 17 -2.79 3.36 4.21
N TRP A 18 -2.95 2.40 3.29
CA TRP A 18 -3.98 2.47 2.26
C TRP A 18 -5.38 2.59 2.87
N GLY A 19 -5.73 1.69 3.80
CA GLY A 19 -7.05 1.69 4.43
C GLY A 19 -7.36 2.98 5.18
N THR A 20 -6.37 3.55 5.87
CA THR A 20 -6.53 4.79 6.64
C THR A 20 -6.71 6.00 5.71
N VAL A 21 -5.86 6.13 4.69
CA VAL A 21 -5.93 7.25 3.73
C VAL A 21 -7.20 7.15 2.89
N ALA A 22 -7.57 5.96 2.42
CA ALA A 22 -8.76 5.79 1.61
C ALA A 22 -10.04 6.05 2.43
N SER A 23 -10.10 5.62 3.70
CA SER A 23 -11.21 5.92 4.60
C SER A 23 -11.33 7.43 4.89
N LEU A 24 -10.20 8.13 5.07
CA LEU A 24 -10.19 9.59 5.25
C LEU A 24 -10.68 10.33 4.00
N MET A 25 -10.24 9.89 2.81
CA MET A 25 -10.66 10.49 1.54
C MET A 25 -12.13 10.20 1.24
N ASP A 26 -12.62 9.01 1.54
CA ASP A 26 -14.03 8.66 1.42
C ASP A 26 -14.88 9.56 2.34
N TRP A 27 -14.47 9.75 3.59
CA TRP A 27 -15.13 10.66 4.52
C TRP A 27 -15.13 12.12 4.03
N MET A 28 -14.01 12.60 3.49
CA MET A 28 -13.92 13.97 2.94
C MET A 28 -14.82 14.16 1.71
N LEU A 29 -14.87 13.18 0.80
CA LEU A 29 -15.69 13.26 -0.41
C LEU A 29 -17.19 13.16 -0.12
N LEU A 30 -17.58 12.35 0.87
CA LEU A 30 -18.96 12.28 1.36
C LEU A 30 -19.37 13.59 2.05
N THR A 31 -18.49 14.17 2.86
CA THR A 31 -18.77 15.43 3.57
C THR A 31 -18.82 16.63 2.62
N GLY A 32 -18.14 16.57 1.48
CA GLY A 32 -18.14 17.61 0.45
C GLY A 32 -19.29 17.56 -0.56
N GLU A 33 -20.28 16.66 -0.38
CA GLU A 33 -21.36 16.39 -1.36
C GLU A 33 -20.87 16.09 -2.79
N VAL A 34 -19.62 15.63 -2.95
CA VAL A 34 -19.04 15.35 -4.28
C VAL A 34 -19.65 14.08 -4.89
N TYR A 35 -20.06 13.13 -4.05
CA TYR A 35 -20.85 11.95 -4.44
C TYR A 35 -21.80 11.53 -3.31
N GLU A 36 -22.99 11.04 -3.65
CA GLU A 36 -23.98 10.52 -2.70
C GLU A 36 -23.54 9.17 -2.10
N THR A 37 -23.90 8.90 -0.84
CA THR A 37 -23.59 7.66 -0.13
C THR A 37 -24.12 6.44 -0.91
N GLY A 38 -23.24 5.51 -1.30
CA GLY A 38 -23.61 4.31 -2.08
C GLY A 38 -23.45 4.42 -3.60
N THR A 39 -22.91 5.53 -4.11
CA THR A 39 -22.59 5.71 -5.54
C THR A 39 -21.20 5.13 -5.91
N SER A 40 -21.03 4.77 -7.18
CA SER A 40 -19.78 4.23 -7.76
C SER A 40 -18.52 5.08 -7.49
N GLY A 41 -18.68 6.37 -7.14
CA GLY A 41 -17.59 7.27 -6.74
C GLY A 41 -16.83 6.81 -5.49
N GLN A 42 -17.50 6.18 -4.52
CA GLN A 42 -16.87 5.60 -3.33
C GLN A 42 -15.90 4.48 -3.72
N VAL A 43 -16.37 3.54 -4.55
CA VAL A 43 -15.55 2.40 -5.03
C VAL A 43 -14.35 2.90 -5.85
N ILE A 44 -14.56 3.88 -6.73
CA ILE A 44 -13.49 4.44 -7.57
C ILE A 44 -12.39 5.06 -6.70
N THR A 45 -12.75 5.77 -5.63
CA THR A 45 -11.77 6.41 -4.73
C THR A 45 -10.90 5.37 -4.04
N PHE A 46 -11.49 4.31 -3.50
CA PHE A 46 -10.74 3.21 -2.88
C PHE A 46 -9.84 2.48 -3.87
N VAL A 47 -10.32 2.23 -5.10
CA VAL A 47 -9.56 1.54 -6.14
C VAL A 47 -8.38 2.39 -6.61
N VAL A 48 -8.58 3.69 -6.88
CA VAL A 48 -7.51 4.60 -7.32
C VAL A 48 -6.42 4.73 -6.24
N TYR A 49 -6.81 4.95 -4.99
CA TYR A 49 -5.85 5.00 -3.89
C TYR A 49 -5.16 3.64 -3.65
N GLY A 50 -5.87 2.53 -3.91
CA GLY A 50 -5.31 1.18 -3.81
C GLY A 50 -4.22 0.94 -4.84
N VAL A 51 -4.50 1.24 -6.11
CA VAL A 51 -3.53 1.11 -7.20
C VAL A 51 -2.31 1.99 -6.95
N ALA A 52 -2.51 3.25 -6.55
CA ALA A 52 -1.41 4.16 -6.21
C ALA A 52 -0.54 3.62 -5.07
N THR A 53 -1.18 3.05 -4.04
CA THR A 53 -0.46 2.46 -2.90
C THR A 53 0.32 1.20 -3.30
N VAL A 54 -0.24 0.35 -4.17
CA VAL A 54 0.45 -0.84 -4.70
C VAL A 54 1.65 -0.44 -5.55
N VAL A 55 1.55 0.60 -6.38
CA VAL A 55 2.68 1.11 -7.17
C VAL A 55 3.81 1.61 -6.26
N LEU A 56 3.47 2.35 -5.19
CA LEU A 56 4.46 2.80 -4.21
C LEU A 56 5.07 1.63 -3.43
N ALA A 57 4.26 0.67 -2.99
CA ALA A 57 4.74 -0.51 -2.29
C ALA A 57 5.66 -1.37 -3.17
N THR A 58 5.32 -1.60 -4.42
CA THR A 58 6.17 -2.35 -5.37
C THR A 58 7.47 -1.60 -5.69
N ARG A 59 7.41 -0.26 -5.82
CA ARG A 59 8.61 0.59 -5.99
C ARG A 59 9.56 0.51 -4.79
N PHE A 60 9.02 0.56 -3.57
CA PHE A 60 9.81 0.56 -2.33
C PHE A 60 10.15 -0.84 -1.81
N ALA A 61 9.56 -1.90 -2.37
CA ALA A 61 9.77 -3.28 -1.96
C ALA A 61 11.25 -3.68 -2.01
N GLY A 62 11.96 -3.34 -3.10
CA GLY A 62 13.39 -3.66 -3.24
C GLY A 62 14.29 -2.97 -2.19
N ARG A 63 13.85 -1.86 -1.59
CA ARG A 63 14.60 -1.14 -0.55
C ARG A 63 14.48 -1.82 0.82
N PHE A 64 13.31 -2.40 1.11
CA PHE A 64 12.98 -2.97 2.43
C PHE A 64 13.05 -4.49 2.49
N LEU A 65 12.87 -5.18 1.37
CA LEU A 65 12.92 -6.64 1.28
C LEU A 65 14.31 -7.18 0.94
N THR A 66 15.21 -6.36 0.37
CA THR A 66 16.61 -6.74 0.16
C THR A 66 17.33 -6.88 1.51
N PRO A 67 17.84 -8.07 1.86
CA PRO A 67 18.71 -8.24 3.03
C PRO A 67 20.07 -7.59 2.76
N GLU A 68 20.73 -7.02 3.77
CA GLU A 68 22.12 -6.50 3.73
C GLU A 68 23.19 -7.62 3.51
N GLY A 69 22.87 -8.70 2.79
CA GLY A 69 23.77 -9.86 2.64
C GLY A 69 23.63 -10.62 1.33
N SER A 70 22.95 -10.06 0.32
CA SER A 70 22.87 -10.71 -1.01
C SER A 70 24.00 -10.29 -1.96
N ASP A 71 24.93 -9.44 -1.52
CA ASP A 71 26.24 -9.25 -2.16
C ASP A 71 27.27 -10.21 -1.52
N ALA A 72 27.06 -11.51 -1.66
CA ALA A 72 28.18 -12.45 -1.57
C ALA A 72 28.67 -12.64 -3.00
N PRO A 73 29.82 -12.07 -3.40
CA PRO A 73 30.37 -12.35 -4.71
C PRO A 73 30.65 -13.85 -4.80
N ASP A 74 30.18 -14.46 -5.88
CA ASP A 74 30.54 -15.82 -6.28
C ASP A 74 32.05 -16.04 -6.08
N GLN A 75 32.43 -16.83 -5.08
CA GLN A 75 33.78 -17.41 -5.02
C GLN A 75 33.64 -18.90 -5.34
N GLN A 76 33.80 -19.16 -6.64
CA GLN A 76 34.07 -20.47 -7.23
C GLN A 76 35.56 -20.81 -7.08
#